data_AF-A0A5F2IAV2-F1
#
_entry.id   AF-A0A5F2IAV2-F1
#
_cell.length_a   1.000
_cell.length_b   1.000
_cell.length_c   1.000
_cell.angle_alpha   90.00
_cell.angle_beta   90.00
_cell.angle_gamma   90.00
#
_symmetry.space_group_name_H-M   'P 1'
#
loop_
_entity.id
_entity.type
_entity.pdbx_description
1 polymer ?
#
loop_
_entity_poly.entity_id
_entity_poly.type
_entity_poly.pdbx_seq_one_letter_code
_entity_poly.pdbx_strand_id
1 'polypeptide(L)'
;MLDFSSLLLAAALSGTCLSVTMLAIWFTAPRARFVLTVACGILVLVAHVVLFWRYTKDATPWLCQIVLALLSLGFLVICLSAMQYLGIRNYRRAIGPAVAAMAACAVVTYFGFDGVGFLITYSTVTGLLAAIGAMFWMKGDHDRRILLVVSFLSGVCGLSFALCGLVLLAQGQWVLGAAPDNWAERLNTVVAVACMTGLGALTLSLHHLQAQIELKAETMTDPLTGLMNRRALSELYGDRSFGPFMAIAMFDLDHFKTTNDVFGHPVGDQVLCRFAAVIKKYGRAGVDAFRLGGEEFALVMSRMTPEKAHDMASRIGVAFGTEIVPTHRGPLRSSVSGGMGFGAADGRTLDEVLAEADAALYAAKRAGRNRVIVERKAGQPDAGPALRSA
;
A
#
# COMPACT_ATOMS: atom_id res chain seq x y z
N MET A 1 -29.24 32.37 -0.07
CA MET A 1 -28.93 31.64 1.19
C MET A 1 -29.35 30.20 0.99
N LEU A 2 -28.51 29.22 1.32
CA LEU A 2 -28.89 27.81 1.26
C LEU A 2 -29.88 27.53 2.40
N ASP A 3 -31.02 26.94 2.07
CA ASP A 3 -32.00 26.48 3.06
C ASP A 3 -31.44 25.28 3.85
N PHE A 4 -31.75 25.21 5.14
CA PHE A 4 -31.25 24.17 6.05
C PHE A 4 -31.70 22.78 5.61
N SER A 5 -32.92 22.65 5.08
CA SER A 5 -33.43 21.41 4.48
C SER A 5 -32.57 20.93 3.30
N SER A 6 -32.12 21.86 2.45
CA SER A 6 -31.26 21.54 1.30
C SER A 6 -29.88 21.07 1.74
N LEU A 7 -29.34 21.61 2.84
CA LEU A 7 -28.06 21.16 3.41
C LEU A 7 -28.15 19.73 3.97
N LEU A 8 -29.23 19.39 4.67
CA LEU A 8 -29.47 18.03 5.16
C LEU A 8 -29.62 17.03 4.01
N LEU A 9 -30.34 17.40 2.94
CA LEU A 9 -30.45 16.56 1.76
C LEU A 9 -29.08 16.31 1.10
N ALA A 10 -28.25 17.35 0.97
CA ALA A 10 -26.89 17.22 0.45
C ALA A 10 -26.03 16.29 1.31
N ALA A 11 -26.14 16.38 2.64
CA ALA A 11 -25.44 15.49 3.56
C ALA A 11 -25.89 14.03 3.41
N ALA A 12 -27.19 13.76 3.32
CA ALA A 12 -27.72 12.41 3.13
C ALA A 12 -27.27 11.79 1.79
N LEU A 13 -27.32 12.56 0.70
CA LEU A 13 -26.88 12.11 -0.62
C LEU A 13 -25.37 11.85 -0.67
N SER A 14 -24.56 12.75 -0.12
CA SER A 14 -23.11 12.59 -0.04
C SER A 14 -22.73 11.36 0.78
N GLY A 15 -23.34 11.17 1.95
CA GLY A 15 -23.13 9.98 2.79
C GLY A 15 -23.54 8.68 2.10
N THR A 16 -24.67 8.68 1.39
CA THR A 16 -25.13 7.51 0.64
C THR A 16 -24.14 7.12 -0.47
N CYS A 17 -23.69 8.10 -1.25
CA CYS A 17 -22.71 7.90 -2.31
C CYS A 17 -21.38 7.34 -1.76
N LEU A 18 -20.91 7.90 -0.64
CA LEU A 18 -19.70 7.42 0.04
C LEU A 18 -19.85 5.97 0.51
N SER A 19 -20.98 5.63 1.13
CA SER A 19 -21.23 4.25 1.60
C SER A 19 -21.31 3.25 0.45
N VAL A 20 -21.99 3.59 -0.66
CA VAL A 20 -22.03 2.76 -1.87
C VAL A 20 -20.62 2.54 -2.44
N THR A 21 -19.80 3.59 -2.45
CA THR A 21 -18.40 3.50 -2.90
C THR A 21 -17.58 2.56 -2.00
N MET A 22 -17.71 2.65 -0.68
CA MET A 22 -17.05 1.74 0.26
C MET A 22 -17.50 0.28 0.06
N LEU A 23 -18.80 0.05 -0.16
CA LEU A 23 -19.33 -1.29 -0.43
C LEU A 23 -18.81 -1.86 -1.75
N ALA A 24 -18.73 -1.04 -2.80
CA ALA A 24 -18.18 -1.45 -4.10
C ALA A 24 -16.70 -1.88 -3.97
N ILE A 25 -15.89 -1.12 -3.23
CA ILE A 25 -14.49 -1.47 -2.93
C ILE A 25 -14.41 -2.78 -2.14
N TRP A 26 -15.32 -3.00 -1.20
CA TRP A 26 -15.35 -4.26 -0.45
C TRP A 26 -15.70 -5.47 -1.34
N PHE A 27 -16.58 -5.32 -2.33
CA PHE A 27 -16.89 -6.39 -3.29
C PHE A 27 -15.70 -6.77 -4.18
N THR A 28 -14.84 -5.81 -4.54
CA THR A 28 -13.63 -6.09 -5.33
C THR A 28 -12.49 -6.67 -4.50
N ALA A 29 -12.41 -6.30 -3.21
CA ALA A 29 -11.34 -6.75 -2.31
C ALA A 29 -11.86 -7.09 -0.88
N PRO A 30 -12.54 -8.25 -0.69
CA PRO A 30 -13.24 -8.58 0.56
C PRO A 30 -12.33 -8.84 1.78
N ARG A 31 -11.00 -8.81 1.60
CA ARG A 31 -10.03 -9.03 2.68
C ARG A 31 -10.03 -7.89 3.72
N ALA A 32 -10.49 -6.70 3.35
CA ALA A 32 -10.52 -5.51 4.22
C ALA A 32 -11.84 -5.39 5.00
N ARG A 33 -12.01 -6.19 6.07
CA ARG A 33 -13.24 -6.18 6.91
C ARG A 33 -13.60 -4.81 7.50
N PHE A 34 -12.64 -3.90 7.66
CA PHE A 34 -12.89 -2.56 8.20
C PHE A 34 -13.71 -1.68 7.26
N VAL A 35 -13.59 -1.88 5.94
CA VAL A 35 -14.30 -1.07 4.92
C VAL A 35 -15.81 -1.27 5.04
N LEU A 36 -16.24 -2.51 5.26
CA LEU A 36 -17.65 -2.84 5.51
C LEU A 36 -18.16 -2.14 6.79
N THR A 37 -17.37 -2.18 7.87
CA THR A 37 -17.73 -1.51 9.13
C THR A 37 -17.87 0.01 8.94
N VAL A 38 -16.97 0.65 8.19
CA VAL A 38 -17.08 2.09 7.83
C VAL A 38 -18.39 2.34 7.05
N ALA A 39 -18.67 1.53 6.03
CA ALA A 39 -19.87 1.68 5.20
C ALA A 39 -21.16 1.58 6.03
N CYS A 40 -21.23 0.62 6.96
CA CYS A 40 -22.33 0.50 7.91
C CYS A 40 -22.46 1.73 8.80
N GLY A 41 -21.35 2.25 9.34
CA GLY A 41 -21.35 3.46 10.17
C GLY A 41 -21.90 4.69 9.41
N ILE A 42 -21.52 4.85 8.14
CA ILE A 42 -22.03 5.92 7.29
C ILE A 42 -23.54 5.75 7.02
N LEU A 43 -24.04 4.53 6.80
CA LEU A 43 -25.48 4.30 6.63
C LEU A 43 -26.28 4.66 7.87
N VAL A 44 -25.75 4.40 9.08
CA VAL A 44 -26.36 4.85 10.33
C VAL A 44 -26.42 6.38 10.39
N LEU A 45 -25.36 7.07 9.96
CA LEU A 45 -25.36 8.54 9.88
C LEU A 45 -26.34 9.08 8.82
N VAL A 46 -26.49 8.41 7.68
CA VAL A 46 -27.51 8.77 6.67
C VAL A 46 -28.91 8.62 7.27
N ALA A 47 -29.18 7.51 7.98
CA ALA A 47 -30.45 7.31 8.67
C ALA A 47 -30.70 8.40 9.73
N HIS A 48 -29.66 8.81 10.46
CA HIS A 48 -29.71 9.96 11.37
C HIS A 48 -30.13 11.24 10.62
N VAL A 49 -29.48 11.59 9.51
CA VAL A 49 -29.79 12.83 8.76
C VAL A 49 -31.23 12.83 8.25
N VAL A 50 -31.71 11.70 7.71
CA VAL A 50 -33.09 11.56 7.22
C VAL A 50 -34.11 11.71 8.35
N LEU A 51 -33.87 11.09 9.50
CA LEU A 51 -34.76 11.21 10.67
C LEU A 51 -34.66 12.58 11.35
N PHE A 52 -33.48 13.22 11.34
CA PHE A 52 -33.31 14.59 11.81
C PHE A 52 -34.09 15.57 10.91
N TRP A 53 -34.10 15.36 9.60
CA TRP A 53 -34.95 16.14 8.69
C TRP A 53 -36.46 15.94 8.95
N ARG A 54 -36.87 14.77 9.43
CA ARG A 54 -38.25 14.58 9.92
C ARG A 54 -38.48 15.34 11.23
N TYR A 55 -37.50 15.31 12.13
CA TYR A 55 -37.53 15.98 13.42
C TYR A 55 -37.59 17.51 13.32
N THR A 56 -36.95 18.12 12.31
CA THR A 56 -37.06 19.57 12.07
C THR A 56 -38.48 20.00 11.69
N LYS A 57 -39.30 19.10 11.14
CA LYS A 57 -40.70 19.36 10.80
C LYS A 57 -41.62 19.08 11.97
N ASP A 58 -41.48 17.90 12.57
CA ASP A 58 -42.33 17.41 13.67
C ASP A 58 -41.45 17.00 14.86
N ALA A 59 -41.18 17.95 15.76
CA ALA A 59 -40.37 17.73 16.95
C ALA A 59 -41.15 16.92 17.99
N THR A 60 -40.76 15.65 18.17
CA THR A 60 -41.33 14.77 19.20
C THR A 60 -40.21 14.19 20.08
N PRO A 61 -40.44 13.99 21.39
CA PRO A 61 -39.39 13.53 22.31
C PRO A 61 -38.77 12.18 21.95
N TRP A 62 -39.59 11.22 21.50
CA TRP A 62 -39.11 9.89 21.09
C TRP A 62 -38.26 9.96 19.82
N LEU A 63 -38.62 10.83 18.87
CA LEU A 63 -37.84 11.03 17.65
C LEU A 63 -36.50 11.71 17.96
N CYS A 64 -36.48 12.68 18.88
CA CYS A 64 -35.25 13.30 19.37
C CYS A 64 -34.26 12.25 19.91
N GLN A 65 -34.74 11.35 20.77
CA GLN A 65 -33.92 10.27 21.33
C GLN A 65 -33.31 9.35 20.27
N ILE A 66 -34.12 8.92 19.30
CA ILE A 66 -33.66 8.06 18.20
C ILE A 66 -32.59 8.78 17.39
N VAL A 67 -32.81 10.05 17.05
CA VAL A 67 -31.90 10.82 16.21
C VAL A 67 -30.56 11.05 16.90
N LEU A 68 -30.55 11.41 18.19
CA LEU A 68 -29.32 11.59 18.97
C LEU A 68 -28.57 10.26 19.17
N ALA A 69 -29.30 9.16 19.40
CA ALA A 69 -28.72 7.84 19.53
C ALA A 69 -28.05 7.37 18.22
N LEU A 70 -28.71 7.57 17.07
CA LEU A 70 -28.14 7.21 15.77
C LEU A 70 -26.89 8.02 15.43
N LEU A 71 -26.85 9.31 15.78
CA LEU A 71 -25.66 10.14 15.59
C LEU A 71 -24.46 9.55 16.35
N SER A 72 -24.64 9.27 17.64
CA SER A 72 -23.59 8.68 18.49
C SER A 72 -23.19 7.28 18.01
N LEU A 73 -24.17 6.45 17.62
CA LEU A 73 -23.93 5.09 17.13
C LEU A 73 -23.13 5.10 15.83
N GLY A 74 -23.47 5.97 14.88
CA GLY A 74 -22.78 6.08 13.61
C GLY A 74 -21.29 6.40 13.80
N PHE A 75 -20.99 7.42 14.61
CA PHE A 75 -19.59 7.78 14.91
C PHE A 75 -18.87 6.74 15.77
N LEU A 76 -19.58 6.02 16.66
CA LEU A 76 -18.99 4.90 17.40
C LEU A 76 -18.56 3.79 16.44
N VAL A 77 -19.42 3.40 15.49
CA VAL A 77 -19.11 2.38 14.47
C VAL A 77 -17.91 2.81 13.62
N ILE A 78 -17.83 4.09 13.23
CA ILE A 78 -16.67 4.64 12.52
C ILE A 78 -15.41 4.58 13.39
N CYS A 79 -15.49 4.90 14.68
CA CYS A 79 -14.35 4.77 15.60
C CYS A 79 -13.88 3.32 15.74
N LEU A 80 -14.82 2.37 15.86
CA LEU A 80 -14.51 0.94 15.89
C LEU A 80 -13.84 0.46 14.61
N SER A 81 -14.26 0.99 13.46
CA SER A 81 -13.63 0.68 12.17
C SER A 81 -12.18 1.19 12.11
N ALA A 82 -11.89 2.36 12.68
CA ALA A 82 -10.53 2.89 12.79
C ALA A 82 -9.66 2.02 13.72
N MET A 83 -10.22 1.57 14.85
CA MET A 83 -9.55 0.61 15.74
C MET A 83 -9.27 -0.72 15.05
N GLN A 84 -10.20 -1.21 14.22
CA GLN A 84 -10.04 -2.42 13.43
C GLN A 84 -8.92 -2.27 12.39
N TYR A 85 -8.88 -1.15 11.66
CA TYR A 85 -7.80 -0.84 10.71
C TYR A 85 -6.43 -0.81 11.40
N LEU A 86 -6.37 -0.18 12.58
CA LEU A 86 -5.13 -0.10 13.36
C LEU A 86 -4.85 -1.36 14.18
N GLY A 87 -5.67 -2.41 14.12
CA GLY A 87 -5.46 -3.65 14.89
C GLY A 87 -5.53 -3.47 16.42
N ILE A 88 -6.18 -2.42 16.91
CA ILE A 88 -6.36 -2.16 18.35
C ILE A 88 -7.50 -3.07 18.85
N ARG A 89 -7.17 -4.04 19.70
CA ARG A 89 -8.14 -5.05 20.18
C ARG A 89 -9.07 -4.60 21.32
N ASN A 90 -8.73 -3.51 22.02
CA ASN A 90 -9.46 -3.10 23.23
C ASN A 90 -10.65 -2.18 22.93
N TYR A 91 -11.66 -2.69 22.21
CA TYR A 91 -12.86 -1.94 21.81
C TYR A 91 -13.67 -1.39 23.00
N ARG A 92 -13.56 -2.01 24.18
CA ARG A 92 -14.27 -1.58 25.40
C ARG A 92 -13.97 -0.13 25.79
N ARG A 93 -12.78 0.37 25.48
CA ARG A 93 -12.39 1.77 25.74
C ARG A 93 -13.23 2.79 24.97
N ALA A 94 -13.73 2.44 23.79
CA ALA A 94 -14.60 3.30 23.00
C ALA A 94 -16.09 3.02 23.28
N ILE A 95 -16.48 1.74 23.36
CA ILE A 95 -17.88 1.33 23.51
C ILE A 95 -18.45 1.77 24.87
N GLY A 96 -17.73 1.55 25.97
CA GLY A 96 -18.23 1.82 27.31
C GLY A 96 -18.67 3.28 27.51
N PRO A 97 -17.78 4.27 27.27
CA PRO A 97 -18.11 5.68 27.40
C PRO A 97 -19.23 6.13 26.44
N ALA A 98 -19.22 5.67 25.19
CA ALA A 98 -20.23 6.04 24.21
C ALA A 98 -21.63 5.52 24.60
N VAL A 99 -21.74 4.26 25.02
CA VAL A 99 -23.00 3.67 25.48
C VAL A 99 -23.50 4.36 26.75
N ALA A 100 -22.61 4.67 27.70
CA ALA A 100 -22.97 5.42 28.90
C ALA A 100 -23.50 6.82 28.57
N ALA A 101 -22.88 7.52 27.62
CA ALA A 101 -23.33 8.83 27.17
C ALA A 101 -24.69 8.76 26.44
N MET A 102 -24.91 7.74 25.60
CA MET A 102 -26.20 7.51 24.95
C MET A 102 -27.31 7.24 25.98
N ALA A 103 -27.03 6.43 27.01
CA ALA A 103 -27.98 6.16 28.09
C ALA A 103 -28.29 7.44 28.90
N ALA A 104 -27.26 8.23 29.24
CA ALA A 104 -27.44 9.51 29.92
C ALA A 104 -28.28 10.49 29.07
N CYS A 105 -27.99 10.59 27.77
CA CYS A 105 -28.76 11.40 26.83
C CYS A 105 -30.24 10.97 26.78
N ALA A 106 -30.51 9.67 26.69
CA ALA A 106 -31.87 9.13 26.68
C ALA A 106 -32.64 9.46 27.98
N VAL A 107 -32.00 9.32 29.14
CA VAL A 107 -32.60 9.68 30.43
C VAL A 107 -32.92 11.17 30.50
N VAL A 108 -31.97 12.02 30.14
CA VAL A 108 -32.11 13.48 30.24
C VAL A 108 -33.19 14.02 29.29
N THR A 109 -33.20 13.54 28.04
CA THR A 109 -34.21 13.89 27.04
C THR A 109 -35.60 13.38 27.42
N TYR A 110 -35.71 12.22 28.10
CA TYR A 110 -36.97 11.70 28.61
C TYR A 110 -37.62 12.65 29.64
N PHE A 111 -36.80 13.31 30.46
CA PHE A 111 -37.25 14.34 31.40
C PHE A 111 -37.50 15.71 30.75
N GLY A 112 -37.43 15.82 29.42
CA GLY A 112 -37.73 17.04 28.67
C GLY A 112 -36.54 18.00 28.51
N PHE A 113 -35.34 17.63 28.94
CA PHE A 113 -34.12 18.43 28.78
C PHE A 113 -33.39 18.08 27.48
N ASP A 114 -34.06 18.28 26.35
CA ASP A 114 -33.54 17.95 25.02
C ASP A 114 -32.26 18.73 24.66
N GLY A 115 -32.13 19.98 25.09
CA GLY A 115 -30.90 20.78 24.90
C GLY A 115 -29.67 20.20 25.59
N VAL A 116 -29.83 19.68 26.81
CA VAL A 116 -28.76 18.92 27.48
C VAL A 116 -28.48 17.62 26.73
N GLY A 117 -29.50 16.98 26.17
CA GLY A 117 -29.36 15.81 25.30
C GLY A 117 -28.47 16.06 24.07
N PHE A 118 -28.69 17.16 23.36
CA PHE A 118 -27.84 17.60 22.25
C PHE A 118 -26.41 17.85 22.72
N LEU A 119 -26.23 18.54 23.85
CA LEU A 119 -24.90 18.82 24.40
C LEU A 119 -24.09 17.55 24.72
N ILE A 120 -24.72 16.56 25.37
CA ILE A 120 -24.10 15.27 25.68
C ILE A 120 -23.69 14.57 24.38
N THR A 121 -24.57 14.57 23.39
CA THR A 121 -24.36 13.91 22.09
C THR A 121 -23.19 14.57 21.34
N TYR A 122 -23.19 15.89 21.22
CA TYR A 122 -22.11 16.63 20.53
C TYR A 122 -20.77 16.44 21.23
N SER A 123 -20.73 16.48 22.55
CA SER A 123 -19.50 16.21 23.32
C SER A 123 -18.98 14.79 23.08
N THR A 124 -19.89 13.82 23.00
CA THR A 124 -19.55 12.41 22.73
C THR A 124 -18.98 12.24 21.32
N VAL A 125 -19.63 12.82 20.31
CA VAL A 125 -19.18 12.79 18.92
C VAL A 125 -17.82 13.47 18.76
N THR A 126 -17.62 14.64 19.36
CA THR A 126 -16.32 15.33 19.40
C THR A 126 -15.24 14.44 20.02
N GLY A 127 -15.53 13.77 21.14
CA GLY A 127 -14.60 12.84 21.78
C GLY A 127 -14.22 11.65 20.89
N LEU A 128 -15.20 11.06 20.20
CA LEU A 128 -14.97 9.97 19.25
C LEU A 128 -14.12 10.41 18.06
N LEU A 129 -14.42 11.58 17.47
CA LEU A 129 -13.65 12.14 16.35
C LEU A 129 -12.22 12.52 16.75
N ALA A 130 -12.04 13.09 17.95
CA ALA A 130 -10.73 13.37 18.50
C ALA A 130 -9.93 12.08 18.73
N ALA A 131 -10.57 11.01 19.21
CA ALA A 131 -9.93 9.70 19.36
C ALA A 131 -9.49 9.13 18.01
N ILE A 132 -10.35 9.20 16.98
CA ILE A 132 -10.00 8.79 15.61
C ILE A 132 -8.77 9.56 15.11
N GLY A 133 -8.78 10.89 15.22
CA GLY A 133 -7.66 11.74 14.82
C GLY A 133 -6.36 11.39 15.55
N ALA A 134 -6.42 11.27 16.88
CA ALA A 134 -5.25 10.92 17.70
C ALA A 134 -4.67 9.55 17.34
N MET A 135 -5.54 8.54 17.14
CA MET A 135 -5.12 7.20 16.75
C MET A 135 -4.36 7.19 15.41
N PHE A 136 -4.85 7.93 14.41
CA PHE A 136 -4.20 8.03 13.10
C PHE A 136 -2.95 8.91 13.11
N TRP A 137 -2.91 9.95 13.95
CA TRP A 137 -1.72 10.79 14.13
C TRP A 137 -0.54 10.03 14.76
N MET A 138 -0.83 9.21 15.78
CA MET A 138 0.21 8.54 16.57
C MET A 138 0.81 7.29 15.91
N LYS A 139 0.08 6.62 15.00
CA LYS A 139 0.51 5.34 14.41
C LYS A 139 1.17 5.53 13.05
N GLY A 140 2.48 5.75 13.04
CA GLY A 140 3.25 6.27 11.90
C GLY A 140 3.91 5.28 10.93
N ASP A 141 3.42 4.04 10.81
CA ASP A 141 4.18 2.96 10.12
C ASP A 141 3.75 2.64 8.68
N HIS A 142 2.58 3.08 8.20
CA HIS A 142 2.14 2.89 6.81
C HIS A 142 1.51 4.17 6.26
N ASP A 143 1.90 4.55 5.03
CA ASP A 143 1.43 5.72 4.27
C ASP A 143 1.02 6.94 5.12
N ARG A 144 1.99 7.45 5.89
CA ARG A 144 1.83 8.56 6.85
C ARG A 144 1.09 9.78 6.28
N ARG A 145 1.21 10.06 4.98
CA ARG A 145 0.51 11.17 4.31
C ARG A 145 -1.02 11.01 4.34
N ILE A 146 -1.54 9.81 4.13
CA ILE A 146 -2.98 9.54 4.11
C ILE A 146 -3.56 9.65 5.51
N LEU A 147 -2.90 9.03 6.49
CA LEU A 147 -3.34 9.03 7.88
C LEU A 147 -3.37 10.44 8.46
N LEU A 148 -2.43 11.31 8.06
CA LEU A 148 -2.44 12.73 8.41
C LEU A 148 -3.66 13.46 7.86
N VAL A 149 -4.06 13.19 6.61
CA VAL A 149 -5.27 13.81 6.03
C VAL A 149 -6.53 13.33 6.73
N VAL A 150 -6.66 12.04 7.02
CA VAL A 150 -7.80 11.49 7.78
C VAL A 150 -7.84 12.10 9.19
N SER A 151 -6.70 12.25 9.85
CA SER A 151 -6.59 12.92 11.15
C SER A 151 -7.04 14.37 11.07
N PHE A 152 -6.60 15.11 10.04
CA PHE A 152 -7.00 16.49 9.82
C PHE A 152 -8.51 16.62 9.60
N LEU A 153 -9.09 15.82 8.71
CA LEU A 153 -10.53 15.82 8.43
C LEU A 153 -11.35 15.45 9.67
N SER A 154 -10.91 14.46 10.46
CA SER A 154 -11.54 14.09 11.72
C SER A 154 -11.48 15.22 12.75
N GLY A 155 -10.36 15.94 12.83
CA GLY A 155 -10.19 17.11 13.70
C GLY A 155 -11.10 18.27 13.31
N VAL A 156 -11.20 18.59 12.02
CA VAL A 156 -12.10 19.65 11.52
C VAL A 156 -13.57 19.32 11.81
N CYS A 157 -13.99 18.08 11.58
CA CYS A 157 -15.35 17.63 11.91
C CYS A 157 -15.60 17.61 13.44
N GLY A 158 -14.61 17.18 14.24
CA GLY A 158 -14.72 17.21 15.70
C GLY A 158 -14.89 18.63 16.25
N LEU A 159 -14.18 19.60 15.67
CA LEU A 159 -14.28 21.01 16.01
C LEU A 159 -15.66 21.58 15.66
N SER A 160 -16.25 21.21 14.53
CA SER A 160 -17.58 21.71 14.15
C SER A 160 -18.68 21.24 15.12
N PHE A 161 -18.63 19.99 15.59
CA PHE A 161 -19.53 19.50 16.65
C PHE A 161 -19.28 20.18 18.00
N ALA A 162 -18.01 20.42 18.36
CA ALA A 162 -17.66 21.12 19.59
C ALA A 162 -18.24 22.55 19.60
N LEU A 163 -18.17 23.25 18.46
CA LEU A 163 -18.77 24.57 18.30
C LEU A 163 -20.29 24.56 18.47
N CYS A 164 -20.98 23.53 17.96
CA CYS A 164 -22.43 23.40 18.17
C CYS A 164 -22.78 23.28 19.66
N GLY A 165 -22.04 22.44 20.40
CA GLY A 165 -22.20 22.32 21.85
C GLY A 165 -21.89 23.61 22.62
N LEU A 166 -20.81 24.32 22.23
CA LEU A 166 -20.43 25.59 22.84
C LEU A 166 -21.46 26.70 22.62
N VAL A 167 -22.06 26.77 21.43
CA VAL A 167 -23.11 27.76 21.14
C VAL A 167 -24.37 27.48 21.98
N LEU A 168 -24.79 26.23 22.10
CA LEU A 168 -25.92 25.86 22.96
C LEU A 168 -25.66 26.18 24.44
N LEU A 169 -24.46 25.89 24.93
CA LEU A 169 -24.02 26.25 26.27
C LEU A 169 -24.02 27.77 26.50
N ALA A 170 -23.45 28.53 25.57
CA ALA A 170 -23.36 29.98 25.67
C ALA A 170 -24.73 30.66 25.67
N GLN A 171 -25.71 30.08 24.98
CA GLN A 171 -27.09 30.58 24.94
C GLN A 171 -27.94 30.10 26.12
N GLY A 172 -27.43 29.19 26.97
CA GLY A 172 -28.16 28.64 28.11
C GLY A 172 -29.42 27.86 27.72
N GLN A 173 -29.44 27.25 26.52
CA GLN A 173 -30.61 26.53 26.01
C GLN A 173 -30.66 25.09 26.53
N TRP A 174 -31.14 24.92 27.76
CA TRP A 174 -31.27 23.60 28.40
C TRP A 174 -32.47 22.78 27.88
N VAL A 175 -33.50 23.48 27.37
CA VAL A 175 -34.71 22.93 26.75
C VAL A 175 -34.94 23.70 25.46
N LEU A 176 -35.02 23.01 24.31
CA LEU A 176 -35.27 23.61 22.99
C LEU A 176 -36.71 23.37 22.53
N GLY A 177 -37.22 22.14 22.67
CA GLY A 177 -38.51 21.71 22.11
C GLY A 177 -38.52 21.60 20.59
N ALA A 178 -37.39 21.82 19.92
CA ALA A 178 -37.23 21.80 18.47
C ALA A 178 -35.77 21.46 18.10
N ALA A 179 -35.51 21.26 16.81
CA ALA A 179 -34.14 21.12 16.32
C ALA A 179 -33.37 22.43 16.50
N PRO A 180 -32.11 22.39 16.98
CA PRO A 180 -31.26 23.57 17.01
C PRO A 180 -31.04 24.10 15.59
N ASP A 181 -31.36 25.38 15.37
CA ASP A 181 -31.04 26.10 14.14
C ASP A 181 -30.25 27.37 14.49
N ASN A 182 -28.94 27.29 14.33
CA ASN A 182 -28.03 28.41 14.54
C ASN A 182 -26.88 28.37 13.52
N TRP A 183 -26.03 29.38 13.54
CA TRP A 183 -24.91 29.49 12.59
C TRP A 183 -23.93 28.31 12.71
N ALA A 184 -23.75 27.74 13.91
CA ALA A 184 -22.83 26.62 14.13
C ALA A 184 -23.40 25.33 13.53
N GLU A 185 -24.70 25.08 13.63
CA GLU A 185 -25.36 23.92 13.01
C GLU A 185 -25.28 23.96 11.47
N ARG A 186 -25.46 25.17 10.89
CA ARG A 186 -25.31 25.39 9.46
C ARG A 186 -23.87 25.15 9.01
N LEU A 187 -22.90 25.66 9.75
CA LEU A 187 -21.47 25.42 9.51
C LEU A 187 -21.14 23.93 9.62
N ASN A 188 -21.65 23.25 10.66
CA ASN A 188 -21.42 21.83 10.90
C ASN A 188 -21.92 20.97 9.75
N THR A 189 -23.10 21.27 9.21
CA THR A 189 -23.64 20.53 8.05
C THR A 189 -22.78 20.72 6.80
N VAL A 190 -22.28 21.93 6.55
CA VAL A 190 -21.35 22.20 5.43
C VAL A 190 -20.03 21.47 5.62
N VAL A 191 -19.46 21.49 6.83
CA VAL A 191 -18.23 20.77 7.18
C VAL A 191 -18.42 19.26 7.00
N ALA A 192 -19.54 18.70 7.45
CA ALA A 192 -19.84 17.28 7.29
C ALA A 192 -19.88 16.87 5.81
N VAL A 193 -20.55 17.64 4.95
CA VAL A 193 -20.58 17.39 3.49
C VAL A 193 -19.18 17.46 2.87
N ALA A 194 -18.38 18.47 3.25
CA ALA A 194 -17.02 18.63 2.76
C ALA A 194 -16.11 17.48 3.20
N CYS A 195 -16.18 17.07 4.47
CA CYS A 195 -15.41 15.95 5.01
C CYS A 195 -15.77 14.61 4.37
N MET A 196 -17.07 14.33 4.14
CA MET A 196 -17.51 13.11 3.44
C MET A 196 -16.99 13.06 2.01
N THR A 197 -17.04 14.17 1.28
CA THR A 197 -16.52 14.27 -0.09
C THR A 197 -15.00 14.10 -0.12
N GLY A 198 -14.28 14.72 0.82
CA GLY A 198 -12.83 14.60 0.96
C GLY A 198 -12.39 13.16 1.27
N LEU A 199 -13.09 12.47 2.18
CA LEU A 199 -12.84 11.05 2.48
C LEU A 199 -13.08 10.17 1.25
N GLY A 200 -14.17 10.38 0.51
CA GLY A 200 -14.47 9.62 -0.71
C GLY A 200 -13.41 9.76 -1.79
N ALA A 201 -12.95 10.99 -2.06
CA ALA A 201 -11.91 11.26 -3.04
C ALA A 201 -10.58 10.60 -2.67
N LEU A 202 -10.21 10.61 -1.39
CA LEU A 202 -9.01 9.94 -0.89
C LEU A 202 -9.11 8.44 -1.06
N THR A 203 -10.21 7.81 -0.65
CA THR A 203 -10.34 6.36 -0.77
C THR A 203 -10.30 5.89 -2.22
N LEU A 204 -10.92 6.63 -3.14
CA LEU A 204 -10.87 6.32 -4.57
C LEU A 204 -9.47 6.47 -5.16
N SER A 205 -8.76 7.55 -4.81
CA SER A 205 -7.38 7.80 -5.25
C SER A 205 -6.43 6.68 -4.82
N LEU A 206 -6.61 6.17 -3.60
CA LEU A 206 -5.79 5.09 -3.07
C LEU A 206 -6.09 3.74 -3.71
N HIS A 207 -7.36 3.44 -3.92
CA HIS A 207 -7.76 2.24 -4.66
C HIS A 207 -7.19 2.28 -6.09
N HIS A 208 -7.23 3.44 -6.74
CA HIS A 208 -6.65 3.60 -8.08
C HIS A 208 -5.13 3.40 -8.08
N LEU A 209 -4.42 3.94 -7.08
CA LEU A 209 -2.98 3.77 -6.95
C LEU A 209 -2.60 2.30 -6.72
N GLN A 210 -3.33 1.60 -5.86
CA GLN A 210 -3.13 0.17 -5.61
C GLN A 210 -3.38 -0.65 -6.87
N ALA A 211 -4.50 -0.40 -7.56
CA ALA A 211 -4.81 -1.06 -8.82
C ALA A 211 -3.73 -0.79 -9.89
N GLN A 212 -3.16 0.42 -9.96
CA GLN A 212 -2.04 0.72 -10.86
C GLN A 212 -0.76 -0.02 -10.50
N ILE A 213 -0.47 -0.17 -9.20
CA ILE A 213 0.69 -0.94 -8.73
C ILE A 213 0.49 -2.41 -9.07
N GLU A 214 -0.70 -2.96 -8.86
CA GLU A 214 -1.06 -4.34 -9.21
C GLU A 214 -0.96 -4.56 -10.72
N LEU A 215 -1.51 -3.66 -11.54
CA LEU A 215 -1.42 -3.74 -13.01
C LEU A 215 0.03 -3.61 -13.51
N LYS A 216 0.86 -2.77 -12.88
CA LYS A 216 2.30 -2.71 -13.18
C LYS A 216 3.00 -3.99 -12.73
N ALA A 217 2.57 -4.59 -11.63
CA ALA A 217 3.11 -5.82 -11.09
C ALA A 217 2.70 -7.07 -11.91
N GLU A 218 1.67 -6.99 -12.76
CA GLU A 218 1.26 -8.04 -13.70
C GLU A 218 2.23 -8.24 -14.88
N THR A 219 3.24 -7.38 -15.04
CA THR A 219 4.27 -7.63 -16.06
C THR A 219 5.33 -8.58 -15.49
N MET A 220 5.47 -9.78 -16.07
CA MET A 220 6.53 -10.75 -15.76
C MET A 220 7.87 -10.41 -16.44
N THR A 221 7.91 -9.29 -17.16
CA THR A 221 9.02 -8.87 -18.01
C THR A 221 9.59 -7.51 -17.58
N ASP A 222 10.92 -7.38 -17.60
CA ASP A 222 11.60 -6.10 -17.44
C ASP A 222 11.40 -5.23 -18.69
N PRO A 223 10.86 -4.00 -18.56
CA PRO A 223 10.49 -3.17 -19.71
C PRO A 223 11.69 -2.64 -20.50
N LEU A 224 12.88 -2.57 -19.89
CA LEU A 224 14.09 -2.08 -20.56
C LEU A 224 14.73 -3.17 -21.43
N THR A 225 14.95 -4.35 -20.85
CA THR A 225 15.71 -5.43 -21.51
C THR A 225 14.82 -6.46 -22.21
N GLY A 226 13.52 -6.48 -21.86
CA GLY A 226 12.56 -7.50 -22.29
C GLY A 226 12.93 -8.92 -21.83
N LEU A 227 13.75 -9.06 -20.78
CA LEU A 227 13.94 -10.33 -20.05
C LEU A 227 12.82 -10.50 -19.03
N MET A 228 12.74 -11.67 -18.39
CA MET A 228 11.88 -11.83 -17.23
C MET A 228 12.40 -11.00 -16.05
N ASN A 229 11.54 -10.58 -15.14
CA ASN A 229 11.95 -9.78 -13.97
C ASN A 229 12.16 -10.66 -12.72
N ARG A 230 12.63 -10.05 -11.62
CA ARG A 230 12.83 -10.75 -10.33
C ARG A 230 11.58 -11.50 -9.85
N ARG A 231 10.38 -10.96 -10.07
CA ARG A 231 9.12 -11.62 -9.69
C ARG A 231 8.92 -12.92 -10.45
N ALA A 232 9.16 -12.90 -11.75
CA ALA A 232 9.03 -14.09 -12.59
C ALA A 232 9.97 -15.22 -12.15
N LEU A 233 11.17 -14.92 -11.64
CA LEU A 233 12.06 -15.93 -11.06
C LEU A 233 11.40 -16.61 -9.85
N SER A 234 10.91 -15.82 -8.90
CA SER A 234 10.23 -16.36 -7.71
C SER A 234 8.96 -17.13 -8.05
N GLU A 235 8.17 -16.67 -9.01
CA GLU A 235 6.90 -17.30 -9.40
C GLU A 235 7.12 -18.62 -10.18
N LEU A 236 8.15 -18.69 -11.03
CA LEU A 236 8.45 -19.90 -11.80
C LEU A 236 9.26 -20.94 -11.02
N TYR A 237 10.12 -20.50 -10.08
CA TYR A 237 11.10 -21.35 -9.42
C TYR A 237 11.08 -21.33 -7.90
N GLY A 238 10.30 -20.46 -7.25
CA GLY A 238 10.29 -20.35 -5.78
C GLY A 238 9.97 -21.66 -5.06
N ASP A 239 8.97 -22.39 -5.57
CA ASP A 239 8.56 -23.70 -5.02
C ASP A 239 9.20 -24.89 -5.74
N ARG A 240 10.09 -24.66 -6.72
CA ARG A 240 10.74 -25.75 -7.47
C ARG A 240 11.99 -26.24 -6.76
N SER A 241 12.13 -27.55 -6.71
CA SER A 241 13.37 -28.21 -6.29
C SER A 241 14.41 -28.21 -7.42
N PHE A 242 15.62 -27.77 -7.12
CA PHE A 242 16.75 -27.73 -8.04
C PHE A 242 17.54 -29.04 -7.99
N GLY A 243 17.32 -29.89 -8.99
CA GLY A 243 17.99 -31.18 -9.15
C GLY A 243 19.43 -31.09 -9.68
N PRO A 244 20.14 -32.23 -9.85
CA PRO A 244 21.57 -32.27 -10.18
C PRO A 244 21.93 -31.79 -11.59
N PHE A 245 20.91 -31.58 -12.45
CA PHE A 245 21.06 -31.05 -13.81
C PHE A 245 20.48 -29.63 -13.95
N MET A 246 20.40 -28.90 -12.84
CA MET A 246 19.99 -27.51 -12.78
C MET A 246 21.08 -26.64 -12.16
N ALA A 247 21.23 -25.44 -12.68
CA ALA A 247 22.19 -24.45 -12.17
C ALA A 247 21.60 -23.04 -12.27
N ILE A 248 22.09 -22.14 -11.42
CA ILE A 248 21.84 -20.71 -11.52
C ILE A 248 23.17 -19.99 -11.76
N ALA A 249 23.21 -19.11 -12.75
CA ALA A 249 24.29 -18.14 -12.89
C ALA A 249 23.78 -16.76 -12.52
N MET A 250 24.38 -16.12 -11.52
CA MET A 250 24.17 -14.70 -11.21
C MET A 250 25.26 -13.87 -11.87
N PHE A 251 24.87 -12.76 -12.49
CA PHE A 251 25.75 -11.86 -13.20
C PHE A 251 25.56 -10.44 -12.70
N ASP A 252 26.65 -9.69 -12.69
CA ASP A 252 26.68 -8.27 -12.36
C ASP A 252 27.69 -7.55 -13.26
N LEU A 253 27.24 -6.45 -13.88
CA LEU A 253 28.07 -5.70 -14.82
C LEU A 253 29.15 -4.92 -14.07
N ASP A 254 30.40 -5.16 -14.46
CA ASP A 254 31.54 -4.57 -13.78
C ASP A 254 31.57 -3.05 -14.01
N HIS A 255 31.73 -2.30 -12.91
CA HIS A 255 31.88 -0.84 -12.93
C HIS A 255 30.70 -0.09 -13.58
N PHE A 256 29.49 -0.66 -13.57
CA PHE A 256 28.33 -0.06 -14.22
C PHE A 256 27.96 1.34 -13.67
N LYS A 257 28.11 1.55 -12.35
CA LYS A 257 27.98 2.90 -11.77
C LYS A 257 28.92 3.92 -12.44
N THR A 258 30.20 3.57 -12.63
CA THR A 258 31.17 4.43 -13.32
C THR A 258 30.76 4.69 -14.77
N THR A 259 30.19 3.69 -15.46
CA THR A 259 29.62 3.90 -16.80
C THR A 259 28.50 4.93 -16.78
N ASN A 260 27.57 4.85 -15.83
CA ASN A 260 26.50 5.84 -15.69
C ASN A 260 27.04 7.24 -15.35
N ASP A 261 28.01 7.32 -14.44
CA ASP A 261 28.58 8.60 -13.99
C ASP A 261 29.34 9.30 -15.13
N VAL A 262 30.02 8.55 -16.01
CA VAL A 262 30.84 9.11 -17.10
C VAL A 262 30.04 9.37 -18.37
N PHE A 263 29.10 8.48 -18.73
CA PHE A 263 28.41 8.50 -20.02
C PHE A 263 26.91 8.82 -19.94
N GLY A 264 26.36 8.87 -18.73
CA GLY A 264 24.94 9.09 -18.47
C GLY A 264 24.10 7.81 -18.54
N HIS A 265 22.95 7.84 -17.84
CA HIS A 265 21.99 6.74 -17.80
C HIS A 265 21.57 6.20 -19.18
N PRO A 266 21.35 7.02 -20.23
CA PRO A 266 20.97 6.47 -21.55
C PRO A 266 22.02 5.52 -22.16
N VAL A 267 23.31 5.72 -21.85
CA VAL A 267 24.38 4.80 -22.30
C VAL A 267 24.40 3.56 -21.43
N GLY A 268 24.24 3.69 -20.11
CA GLY A 268 24.08 2.55 -19.21
C GLY A 268 22.91 1.64 -19.62
N ASP A 269 21.78 2.22 -19.99
CA ASP A 269 20.62 1.50 -20.49
C ASP A 269 20.95 0.69 -21.76
N GLN A 270 21.72 1.27 -22.69
CA GLN A 270 22.18 0.53 -23.87
C GLN A 270 23.10 -0.63 -23.50
N VAL A 271 24.00 -0.46 -22.54
CA VAL A 271 24.88 -1.54 -22.06
C VAL A 271 24.06 -2.69 -21.47
N LEU A 272 23.04 -2.39 -20.66
CA LEU A 272 22.11 -3.40 -20.11
C LEU A 272 21.35 -4.14 -21.21
N CYS A 273 20.83 -3.40 -22.20
CA CYS A 273 20.14 -3.98 -23.35
C CYS A 273 21.07 -4.88 -24.20
N ARG A 274 22.34 -4.50 -24.35
CA ARG A 274 23.34 -5.33 -25.04
C ARG A 274 23.62 -6.62 -24.29
N PHE A 275 23.79 -6.55 -22.97
CA PHE A 275 23.99 -7.75 -22.17
C PHE A 275 22.79 -8.70 -22.25
N ALA A 276 21.57 -8.16 -22.17
CA ALA A 276 20.35 -8.92 -22.35
C ALA A 276 20.25 -9.57 -23.74
N ALA A 277 20.67 -8.86 -24.80
CA ALA A 277 20.71 -9.40 -26.15
C ALA A 277 21.74 -10.55 -26.29
N VAL A 278 22.92 -10.41 -25.66
CA VAL A 278 23.92 -11.49 -25.57
C VAL A 278 23.31 -12.70 -24.86
N ILE A 279 22.70 -12.50 -23.69
CA ILE A 279 22.01 -13.58 -22.98
C ILE A 279 20.99 -14.28 -23.88
N LYS A 280 20.12 -13.54 -24.58
CA LYS A 280 19.11 -14.12 -25.50
C LYS A 280 19.75 -14.89 -26.67
N LYS A 281 20.89 -14.45 -27.17
CA LYS A 281 21.61 -15.10 -28.28
C LYS A 281 22.24 -16.43 -27.87
N TYR A 282 22.75 -16.52 -26.65
CA TYR A 282 23.42 -17.73 -26.14
C TYR A 282 22.49 -18.65 -25.33
N GLY A 283 21.41 -18.10 -24.76
CA GLY A 283 20.35 -18.83 -24.08
C GLY A 283 19.58 -19.70 -25.08
N ARG A 284 19.77 -21.01 -24.99
CA ARG A 284 19.07 -22.02 -25.81
C ARG A 284 17.87 -22.59 -25.04
N ALA A 285 17.17 -23.56 -25.62
CA ALA A 285 16.12 -24.32 -24.94
C ALA A 285 16.61 -24.84 -23.57
N GLY A 286 15.88 -24.52 -22.51
CA GLY A 286 16.25 -24.86 -21.12
C GLY A 286 17.02 -23.77 -20.38
N VAL A 287 17.10 -22.55 -20.90
CA VAL A 287 17.69 -21.39 -20.23
C VAL A 287 16.65 -20.30 -20.07
N ASP A 288 16.32 -19.98 -18.84
CA ASP A 288 15.40 -18.91 -18.47
C ASP A 288 16.20 -17.75 -17.88
N ALA A 289 16.02 -16.55 -18.44
CA ALA A 289 16.86 -15.39 -18.15
C ALA A 289 16.06 -14.25 -17.51
N PHE A 290 16.62 -13.71 -16.44
CA PHE A 290 15.99 -12.74 -15.56
C PHE A 290 16.88 -11.51 -15.37
N ARG A 291 16.29 -10.31 -15.30
CA ARG A 291 16.93 -9.13 -14.71
C ARG A 291 16.40 -8.94 -13.30
N LEU A 292 17.29 -9.03 -12.32
CA LEU A 292 16.92 -8.97 -10.91
C LEU A 292 16.71 -7.52 -10.43
N GLY A 293 17.42 -6.56 -11.02
CA GLY A 293 17.33 -5.14 -10.70
C GLY A 293 18.66 -4.44 -10.93
N GLY A 294 18.64 -3.15 -11.25
CA GLY A 294 19.87 -2.39 -11.53
C GLY A 294 20.72 -3.05 -12.63
N GLU A 295 21.92 -3.49 -12.25
CA GLU A 295 22.93 -4.15 -13.09
C GLU A 295 23.01 -5.67 -12.90
N GLU A 296 22.09 -6.27 -12.14
CA GLU A 296 22.08 -7.68 -11.76
C GLU A 296 21.17 -8.53 -12.67
N PHE A 297 21.69 -9.68 -13.11
CA PHE A 297 20.99 -10.64 -13.95
C PHE A 297 21.12 -12.06 -13.37
N ALA A 298 20.15 -12.91 -13.66
CA ALA A 298 20.18 -14.32 -13.31
C ALA A 298 19.77 -15.19 -14.50
N LEU A 299 20.39 -16.36 -14.60
CA LEU A 299 20.08 -17.39 -15.59
C LEU A 299 19.79 -18.69 -14.87
N VAL A 300 18.59 -19.23 -15.03
CA VAL A 300 18.25 -20.58 -14.59
C VAL A 300 18.45 -21.53 -15.76
N MET A 301 19.39 -22.45 -15.60
CA MET A 301 19.76 -23.44 -16.61
C MET A 301 19.25 -24.81 -16.19
N SER A 302 18.46 -25.44 -17.05
CA SER A 302 17.85 -26.75 -16.82
C SER A 302 18.34 -27.77 -17.85
N ARG A 303 18.45 -29.03 -17.42
CA ARG A 303 18.92 -30.16 -18.26
C ARG A 303 20.37 -29.99 -18.73
N MET A 304 21.23 -29.45 -17.86
CA MET A 304 22.65 -29.25 -18.14
C MET A 304 23.51 -29.83 -17.04
N THR A 305 24.68 -30.37 -17.39
CA THR A 305 25.69 -30.74 -16.40
C THR A 305 26.35 -29.47 -15.85
N PRO A 306 26.97 -29.53 -14.65
CA PRO A 306 27.66 -28.37 -14.07
C PRO A 306 28.69 -27.73 -15.01
N GLU A 307 29.44 -28.55 -15.75
CA GLU A 307 30.47 -28.10 -16.70
C GLU A 307 29.84 -27.36 -17.87
N LYS A 308 28.75 -27.88 -18.44
CA LYS A 308 28.03 -27.24 -19.55
C LYS A 308 27.41 -25.91 -19.12
N ALA A 309 26.87 -25.84 -17.91
CA ALA A 309 26.32 -24.62 -17.36
C ALA A 309 27.41 -23.55 -17.15
N HIS A 310 28.56 -23.94 -16.59
CA HIS A 310 29.71 -23.07 -16.42
C HIS A 310 30.28 -22.57 -17.76
N ASP A 311 30.44 -23.46 -18.74
CA ASP A 311 30.92 -23.12 -20.08
C ASP A 311 29.98 -22.12 -20.77
N MET A 312 28.67 -22.29 -20.61
CA MET A 312 27.67 -21.37 -21.16
C MET A 312 27.77 -19.98 -20.50
N ALA A 313 27.81 -19.94 -19.17
CA ALA A 313 27.95 -18.69 -18.41
C ALA A 313 29.25 -17.95 -18.80
N SER A 314 30.36 -18.69 -18.92
CA SER A 314 31.65 -18.13 -19.34
C SER A 314 31.62 -17.57 -20.76
N ARG A 315 30.96 -18.27 -21.70
CA ARG A 315 30.78 -17.80 -23.08
C ARG A 315 29.94 -16.53 -23.16
N ILE A 316 28.89 -16.41 -22.34
CA ILE A 316 28.09 -15.19 -22.24
C ILE A 316 28.97 -14.02 -21.78
N GLY A 317 29.81 -14.22 -20.75
CA GLY A 317 30.75 -13.20 -20.27
C GLY A 317 31.75 -12.76 -21.33
N VAL A 318 32.40 -13.71 -22.02
CA VAL A 318 33.34 -13.42 -23.13
C VAL A 318 32.64 -12.64 -24.24
N ALA A 319 31.48 -13.12 -24.67
CA ALA A 319 30.74 -12.50 -25.76
C ALA A 319 30.33 -11.06 -25.42
N PHE A 320 29.87 -10.81 -24.20
CA PHE A 320 29.57 -9.46 -23.74
C PHE A 320 30.80 -8.55 -23.75
N GLY A 321 31.97 -9.05 -23.32
CA GLY A 321 33.23 -8.31 -23.39
C GLY A 321 33.62 -7.89 -24.82
N THR A 322 33.12 -8.60 -25.85
CA THR A 322 33.34 -8.25 -27.25
C THR A 322 32.34 -7.23 -27.81
N GLU A 323 31.21 -6.98 -27.15
CA GLU A 323 30.22 -6.00 -27.58
C GLU A 323 30.77 -4.57 -27.46
N ILE A 324 30.37 -3.72 -28.41
CA ILE A 324 30.74 -2.30 -28.43
C ILE A 324 29.46 -1.48 -28.35
N VAL A 325 29.40 -0.57 -27.37
CA VAL A 325 28.38 0.47 -27.30
C VAL A 325 28.95 1.77 -27.86
N PRO A 326 28.40 2.31 -28.96
CA PRO A 326 28.84 3.60 -29.48
C PRO A 326 28.44 4.71 -28.51
N THR A 327 29.40 5.55 -28.11
CA THR A 327 29.14 6.69 -27.22
C THR A 327 29.70 7.98 -27.82
N HIS A 328 29.28 9.11 -27.26
CA HIS A 328 29.79 10.43 -27.63
C HIS A 328 31.30 10.63 -27.33
N ARG A 329 31.93 9.75 -26.54
CA ARG A 329 33.39 9.80 -26.24
C ARG A 329 34.17 8.64 -26.86
N GLY A 330 33.57 7.90 -27.79
CA GLY A 330 34.18 6.74 -28.44
C GLY A 330 33.52 5.40 -28.06
N PRO A 331 34.02 4.28 -28.62
CA PRO A 331 33.45 2.95 -28.36
C PRO A 331 33.69 2.52 -26.91
N LEU A 332 32.61 2.15 -26.21
CA LEU A 332 32.66 1.60 -24.86
C LEU A 332 32.58 0.07 -24.92
N ARG A 333 33.50 -0.59 -24.20
CA ARG A 333 33.44 -2.02 -23.89
C ARG A 333 33.20 -2.17 -22.39
N SER A 334 32.37 -3.14 -22.01
CA SER A 334 32.06 -3.46 -20.62
C SER A 334 32.30 -4.95 -20.38
N SER A 335 32.58 -5.31 -19.13
CA SER A 335 32.69 -6.70 -18.69
C SER A 335 31.60 -7.03 -17.68
N VAL A 336 31.47 -8.32 -17.40
CA VAL A 336 30.53 -8.83 -16.42
C VAL A 336 31.24 -9.87 -15.56
N SER A 337 30.95 -9.87 -14.26
CA SER A 337 31.36 -10.93 -13.36
C SER A 337 30.18 -11.87 -13.13
N GLY A 338 30.46 -13.16 -13.00
CA GLY A 338 29.46 -14.20 -12.80
C GLY A 338 29.77 -15.12 -11.63
N GLY A 339 28.73 -15.60 -10.96
CA GLY A 339 28.81 -16.63 -9.93
C GLY A 339 27.83 -17.76 -10.21
N MET A 340 28.26 -18.99 -9.98
CA MET A 340 27.47 -20.19 -10.25
C MET A 340 27.01 -20.87 -8.96
N GLY A 341 25.74 -21.24 -8.90
CA GLY A 341 25.17 -22.16 -7.91
C GLY A 341 24.58 -23.39 -8.59
N PHE A 342 24.64 -24.54 -7.92
CA PHE A 342 24.22 -25.82 -8.52
C PHE A 342 23.17 -26.55 -7.68
N GLY A 343 22.19 -27.14 -8.35
CA GLY A 343 21.27 -28.08 -7.72
C GLY A 343 21.96 -29.38 -7.31
N ALA A 344 21.27 -30.21 -6.54
CA ALA A 344 21.81 -31.46 -6.00
C ALA A 344 20.82 -32.62 -6.18
N ALA A 345 21.30 -33.86 -6.00
CA ALA A 345 20.50 -35.06 -6.22
C ALA A 345 19.32 -35.20 -5.24
N ASP A 346 19.50 -34.71 -4.02
CA ASP A 346 18.49 -34.60 -2.95
C ASP A 346 17.54 -33.40 -3.14
N GLY A 347 17.84 -32.52 -4.08
CA GLY A 347 17.05 -31.33 -4.40
C GLY A 347 17.36 -30.16 -3.45
N ARG A 348 17.61 -28.98 -4.03
CA ARG A 348 17.88 -27.75 -3.29
C ARG A 348 16.81 -26.70 -3.52
N THR A 349 16.62 -25.80 -2.57
CA THR A 349 15.69 -24.68 -2.73
C THR A 349 16.29 -23.59 -3.62
N LEU A 350 15.44 -22.73 -4.21
CA LEU A 350 15.89 -21.58 -4.98
C LEU A 350 16.84 -20.68 -4.16
N ASP A 351 16.51 -20.42 -2.90
CA ASP A 351 17.29 -19.55 -2.01
C ASP A 351 18.68 -20.12 -1.73
N GLU A 352 18.81 -21.44 -1.53
CA GLU A 352 20.09 -22.09 -1.31
C GLU A 352 21.01 -22.01 -2.53
N VAL A 353 20.46 -22.20 -3.72
CA VAL A 353 21.24 -22.16 -4.98
C VAL A 353 21.59 -20.72 -5.34
N LEU A 354 20.70 -19.75 -5.09
CA LEU A 354 21.00 -18.33 -5.25
C LEU A 354 22.08 -17.85 -4.28
N ALA A 355 22.03 -18.27 -3.02
CA ALA A 355 23.04 -17.89 -2.03
C ALA A 355 24.46 -18.37 -2.43
N GLU A 356 24.57 -19.58 -2.97
CA GLU A 356 25.84 -20.10 -3.52
C GLU A 356 26.30 -19.30 -4.75
N ALA A 357 25.37 -18.99 -5.67
CA ALA A 357 25.69 -18.18 -6.85
C ALA A 357 26.15 -16.77 -6.47
N ASP A 358 25.53 -16.15 -5.46
CA ASP A 358 25.89 -14.82 -4.95
C ASP A 358 27.27 -14.82 -4.27
N ALA A 359 27.55 -15.82 -3.43
CA ALA A 359 28.87 -16.00 -2.82
C ALA A 359 29.98 -16.17 -3.88
N ALA A 360 29.71 -16.96 -4.92
CA ALA A 360 30.62 -17.13 -6.05
C ALA A 360 30.80 -15.82 -6.85
N LEU A 361 29.74 -15.05 -7.06
CA LEU A 361 29.79 -13.74 -7.73
C LEU A 361 30.62 -12.72 -6.94
N TYR A 362 30.43 -12.71 -5.62
CA TYR A 362 31.23 -11.89 -4.72
C TYR A 362 32.73 -12.27 -4.81
N ALA A 363 33.04 -13.58 -4.85
CA ALA A 363 34.40 -14.06 -5.08
C ALA A 363 34.95 -13.61 -6.45
N ALA A 364 34.13 -13.64 -7.51
CA ALA A 364 34.53 -13.19 -8.85
C ALA A 364 34.92 -11.70 -8.85
N LYS A 365 34.12 -10.87 -8.17
CA LYS A 365 34.42 -9.44 -8.00
C LYS A 365 35.72 -9.19 -7.22
N ARG A 366 35.98 -9.97 -6.15
CA ARG A 366 37.22 -9.87 -5.36
C ARG A 366 38.45 -10.39 -6.09
N ALA A 367 38.30 -11.38 -6.95
CA ALA A 367 39.39 -11.96 -7.73
C ALA A 367 39.82 -11.09 -8.94
N GLY A 368 39.28 -9.88 -9.07
CA GLY A 368 39.63 -8.94 -10.14
C GLY A 368 38.62 -8.85 -11.27
N ARG A 369 37.37 -9.31 -11.06
CA ARG A 369 36.25 -9.16 -11.99
C ARG A 369 36.45 -9.88 -13.34
N ASN A 370 35.54 -9.67 -14.29
CA ASN A 370 35.56 -10.21 -15.66
C ASN A 370 35.80 -11.72 -15.73
N ARG A 371 35.06 -12.48 -14.92
CA ARG A 371 35.18 -13.94 -14.80
C ARG A 371 33.92 -14.54 -14.23
N VAL A 372 33.74 -15.82 -14.50
CA VAL A 372 32.72 -16.65 -13.84
C VAL A 372 33.41 -17.54 -12.82
N ILE A 373 32.92 -17.55 -11.59
CA ILE A 373 33.43 -18.42 -10.52
C ILE A 373 32.36 -19.43 -10.12
N VAL A 374 32.81 -20.64 -9.79
CA VAL A 374 32.05 -21.63 -9.03
C VAL A 374 32.62 -21.61 -7.61
N GLU A 375 31.78 -21.40 -6.59
CA GLU A 375 32.25 -21.54 -5.21
C GLU A 375 32.60 -23.01 -4.96
N ARG A 376 33.87 -23.27 -4.62
CA ARG A 376 34.38 -24.63 -4.43
C ARG A 376 34.27 -24.99 -2.96
N LYS A 377 33.49 -26.02 -2.60
CA LYS A 377 33.64 -26.67 -1.28
C LYS A 377 35.10 -27.16 -1.15
N ALA A 378 35.74 -26.86 -0.03
CA ALA A 378 37.18 -27.03 0.20
C ALA A 378 37.71 -28.42 -0.24
N GLY A 379 38.71 -28.46 -1.14
CA GLY A 379 39.44 -29.72 -1.44
C GLY A 379 39.98 -29.99 -2.86
N GLN A 380 39.97 -29.08 -3.83
CA GLN A 380 40.57 -29.33 -5.17
C GLN A 380 41.39 -28.14 -5.72
N PRO A 381 42.41 -28.36 -6.60
CA PRO A 381 43.40 -27.35 -7.01
C PRO A 381 43.00 -26.48 -8.22
N ASP A 382 43.70 -25.36 -8.37
CA ASP A 382 43.24 -24.00 -8.73
C ASP A 382 42.93 -23.67 -10.23
N ALA A 383 42.09 -22.63 -10.35
CA ALA A 383 41.73 -21.68 -11.42
C ALA A 383 41.85 -22.02 -12.92
N GLY A 384 40.69 -22.04 -13.59
CA GLY A 384 40.58 -21.86 -15.03
C GLY A 384 41.05 -20.47 -15.50
N PRO A 385 41.51 -20.33 -16.76
CA PRO A 385 42.15 -19.11 -17.26
C PRO A 385 41.18 -17.93 -17.35
N ALA A 386 41.72 -16.72 -17.25
CA ALA A 386 40.98 -15.48 -17.54
C ALA A 386 40.27 -15.55 -18.90
N LEU A 387 39.05 -15.00 -18.97
CA LEU A 387 38.30 -14.86 -20.21
C LEU A 387 39.05 -13.89 -21.14
N ARG A 388 39.97 -14.42 -21.97
CA ARG A 388 40.70 -13.62 -22.96
C ARG A 388 39.80 -13.36 -24.16
N SER A 389 39.60 -12.09 -24.48
CA SER A 389 39.04 -11.64 -25.76
C SER A 389 39.97 -12.06 -26.90
N ALA A 390 39.40 -12.71 -27.92
CA ALA A 390 40.07 -12.87 -29.22
C ALA A 390 40.08 -11.54 -29.98
#